data_AF-A0A969AL75-F1
#
_entry.id   AF-A0A969AL75-F1
#
_cell.length_a   1.000
_cell.length_b   1.000
_cell.length_c   1.000
_cell.angle_alpha   90.00
_cell.angle_beta   90.00
_cell.angle_gamma   90.00
#
_symmetry.space_group_name_H-M   'P 1'
#
loop_
_entity.id
_entity.type
_entity.pdbx_description
1 polymer ?
#
loop_
_entity_poly.entity_id
_entity_poly.type
_entity_poly.pdbx_seq_one_letter_code
_entity_poly.pdbx_strand_id
1 'polypeptide(L)'
;MVTVPLGKGHVRGTRIEDFDRDGRPEVIASCNVDPSDLYFLVDFGKGRKPRVRRLYGAPTFLWDLEIRDLDRDGLPDLIGSGWGGTPRIDFKFNNGAGAVRLVGSLWPLDPKQEGRRGYGISVGDIDANGLDDIALADGQRVVIFQGEPNLSFQPRIALPDLPRPVDVLLADIDADGRDDLLVVNDHPMRDLREDLAVLRNTGTGIVGHKFFSVGAGVQSLAAADFDGDGNLDVALACSLGGEVVILHGDGTGDFGREIRQATGTFEAPLDLERHRAQLERYRADPAACVKGEWGRRGVLEGVERGRRDLGSAKTSYGTPVSALRLGDVALVFHPSELYSVYGLAIRRDSPFAETIVVGYTDDLIGYVPDPKAYETGEYSALVVPKILDLPPFKPDVGRRLQATAIDLLKRLKD
;
A
#
# COMPACT_ATOMS: atom_id res chain seq x y z
N MET A 1 -25.27 13.97 -9.16
CA MET A 1 -24.19 14.97 -9.07
C MET A 1 -24.82 16.36 -8.93
N VAL A 2 -24.50 17.09 -7.87
CA VAL A 2 -24.95 18.47 -7.62
C VAL A 2 -23.70 19.35 -7.56
N THR A 3 -23.66 20.42 -8.35
CA THR A 3 -22.54 21.38 -8.36
C THR A 3 -23.00 22.70 -7.76
N VAL A 4 -22.25 23.22 -6.78
CA VAL A 4 -22.58 24.44 -6.06
C VAL A 4 -21.51 25.50 -6.30
N PRO A 5 -21.81 26.60 -7.02
CA PRO A 5 -20.83 27.65 -7.26
C PRO A 5 -20.64 28.52 -6.02
N LEU A 6 -19.39 28.65 -5.56
CA LEU A 6 -19.04 29.43 -4.36
C LEU A 6 -18.43 30.82 -4.68
N GLY A 7 -18.02 31.07 -5.93
CA GLY A 7 -17.52 32.39 -6.36
C GLY A 7 -16.31 32.30 -7.29
N LYS A 8 -15.56 33.41 -7.40
CA LYS A 8 -14.31 33.52 -8.16
C LYS A 8 -13.13 33.19 -7.25
N GLY A 9 -12.92 31.92 -6.98
CA GLY A 9 -11.84 31.44 -6.13
C GLY A 9 -11.65 29.93 -6.25
N HIS A 10 -10.58 29.43 -5.67
CA HIS A 10 -10.35 28.00 -5.51
C HIS A 10 -10.85 27.58 -4.13
N VAL A 11 -11.66 26.53 -4.12
CA VAL A 11 -11.93 25.79 -2.88
C VAL A 11 -10.63 25.11 -2.49
N ARG A 12 -10.22 25.25 -1.23
CA ARG A 12 -8.95 24.71 -0.73
C ARG A 12 -9.18 23.60 0.28
N GLY A 13 -9.91 23.88 1.36
CA GLY A 13 -10.33 22.90 2.36
C GLY A 13 -11.85 22.71 2.35
N THR A 14 -12.29 21.50 2.69
CA THR A 14 -13.70 21.18 2.91
C THR A 14 -13.84 20.24 4.11
N ARG A 15 -14.87 20.45 4.92
CA ARG A 15 -15.30 19.55 6.00
C ARG A 15 -16.81 19.38 5.96
N ILE A 16 -17.31 18.31 6.58
CA ILE A 16 -18.72 17.99 6.68
C ILE A 16 -19.05 17.87 8.16
N GLU A 17 -20.00 18.67 8.65
CA GLU A 17 -20.42 18.67 10.05
C GLU A 17 -21.85 19.19 10.18
N ASP A 18 -22.62 18.72 11.17
CA ASP A 18 -23.90 19.32 11.56
C ASP A 18 -23.63 20.63 12.34
N PHE A 19 -23.30 21.68 11.59
CA PHE A 19 -22.69 22.89 12.13
C PHE A 19 -23.72 23.81 12.79
N ASP A 20 -24.98 23.75 12.37
CA ASP A 20 -26.08 24.48 13.01
C ASP A 20 -26.99 23.61 13.89
N ARG A 21 -26.59 22.35 14.12
CA ARG A 21 -27.26 21.38 15.00
C ARG A 21 -28.72 21.12 14.63
N ASP A 22 -29.05 21.15 13.36
CA ASP A 22 -30.40 20.84 12.87
C ASP A 22 -30.64 19.32 12.67
N GLY A 23 -29.61 18.51 12.93
CA GLY A 23 -29.60 17.06 12.74
C GLY A 23 -29.20 16.64 11.34
N ARG A 24 -28.64 17.55 10.53
CA ARG A 24 -28.16 17.29 9.18
C ARG A 24 -26.77 17.87 9.01
N PRO A 25 -25.90 17.20 8.24
CA PRO A 25 -24.58 17.74 7.99
C PRO A 25 -24.61 18.80 6.88
N GLU A 26 -23.87 19.88 7.10
CA GLU A 26 -23.52 20.88 6.11
C GLU A 26 -22.12 20.62 5.56
N VAL A 27 -21.89 21.07 4.32
CA VAL A 27 -20.52 21.19 3.80
C VAL A 27 -19.99 22.56 4.15
N ILE A 28 -18.88 22.63 4.87
CA ILE A 28 -18.12 23.84 5.12
C ILE A 28 -16.91 23.83 4.19
N ALA A 29 -16.77 24.88 3.36
CA ALA A 29 -15.67 25.01 2.42
C ALA A 29 -14.90 26.30 2.66
N SER A 30 -13.56 26.24 2.69
CA SER A 30 -12.70 27.41 2.58
C SER A 30 -12.44 27.72 1.12
N CYS A 31 -12.59 28.98 0.74
CA CYS A 31 -12.38 29.44 -0.62
C CYS A 31 -11.54 30.71 -0.63
N ASN A 32 -10.52 30.73 -1.50
CA ASN A 32 -9.68 31.89 -1.65
C ASN A 32 -10.25 32.88 -2.68
N VAL A 33 -10.94 33.93 -2.23
CA VAL A 33 -11.65 34.88 -3.10
C VAL A 33 -11.10 36.28 -2.85
N ASP A 34 -10.63 36.98 -3.88
CA ASP A 34 -10.23 38.39 -3.76
C ASP A 34 -11.48 39.29 -3.57
N PRO A 35 -11.58 40.19 -2.55
CA PRO A 35 -10.59 40.55 -1.52
C PRO A 35 -10.92 39.98 -0.11
N SER A 36 -11.64 38.87 -0.03
CA SER A 36 -12.06 38.27 1.24
C SER A 36 -12.23 36.76 1.11
N ASP A 37 -11.45 36.02 1.88
CA ASP A 37 -11.51 34.57 1.92
C ASP A 37 -12.63 34.10 2.83
N LEU A 38 -13.40 33.11 2.37
CA LEU A 38 -14.70 32.79 2.95
C LEU A 38 -14.85 31.33 3.27
N TYR A 39 -15.51 31.14 4.41
CA TYR A 39 -16.16 29.90 4.74
C TYR A 39 -17.55 29.91 4.11
N PHE A 40 -17.89 28.85 3.41
CA PHE A 40 -19.22 28.65 2.85
C PHE A 40 -19.86 27.47 3.53
N LEU A 41 -21.00 27.71 4.17
CA LEU A 41 -21.86 26.66 4.68
C LEU A 41 -22.89 26.34 3.61
N VAL A 42 -22.89 25.08 3.16
CA VAL A 42 -23.77 24.58 2.09
C VAL A 42 -24.77 23.60 2.71
N ASP A 43 -25.99 24.08 2.93
CA ASP A 43 -27.13 23.29 3.40
C ASP A 43 -27.90 22.75 2.18
N PHE A 44 -28.02 21.43 2.07
CA PHE A 44 -28.72 20.77 0.97
C PHE A 44 -30.23 20.57 1.22
N GLY A 45 -30.70 20.67 2.47
CA GLY A 45 -32.08 20.45 2.86
C GLY A 45 -32.67 19.10 2.42
N LYS A 46 -33.93 18.82 2.76
CA LYS A 46 -34.66 17.64 2.22
C LYS A 46 -35.14 17.99 0.81
N GLY A 47 -34.32 17.71 -0.21
CA GLY A 47 -34.70 17.84 -1.63
C GLY A 47 -34.83 19.28 -2.14
N ARG A 48 -34.16 20.25 -1.52
CA ARG A 48 -34.13 21.65 -1.98
C ARG A 48 -32.84 21.93 -2.74
N LYS A 49 -32.80 23.05 -3.48
CA LYS A 49 -31.55 23.57 -4.02
C LYS A 49 -30.62 23.94 -2.84
N PRO A 50 -29.32 23.62 -2.92
CA PRO A 50 -28.37 23.95 -1.87
C PRO A 50 -28.35 25.45 -1.60
N ARG A 51 -28.35 25.81 -0.31
CA ARG A 51 -28.22 27.18 0.17
C ARG A 51 -26.79 27.41 0.59
N VAL A 52 -26.20 28.47 0.06
CA VAL A 52 -24.83 28.87 0.38
C VAL A 52 -24.88 30.07 1.32
N ARG A 53 -24.43 29.89 2.56
CA ARG A 53 -24.24 30.98 3.53
C ARG A 53 -22.76 31.33 3.62
N ARG A 54 -22.46 32.61 3.42
CA ARG A 54 -21.13 33.17 3.62
C ARG A 54 -20.89 33.39 5.12
N LEU A 55 -19.86 32.75 5.65
CA LEU A 55 -19.39 32.89 7.01
C LEU A 55 -18.15 33.82 7.02
N TYR A 56 -18.01 34.63 8.07
CA TYR A 56 -17.04 35.72 8.29
C TYR A 56 -15.73 35.65 7.46
N GLY A 57 -15.35 36.75 6.81
CA GLY A 57 -14.15 36.83 5.97
C GLY A 57 -12.85 37.00 6.76
N ALA A 58 -11.80 36.25 6.41
CA ALA A 58 -10.46 36.45 6.95
C ALA A 58 -9.68 37.47 6.09
N PRO A 59 -8.80 38.30 6.67
CA PRO A 59 -7.86 39.12 5.88
C PRO A 59 -6.67 38.31 5.29
N THR A 60 -6.79 36.98 5.15
CA THR A 60 -5.72 36.06 4.72
C THR A 60 -6.27 34.92 3.88
N PHE A 61 -5.53 34.48 2.86
CA PHE A 61 -5.90 33.40 1.94
C PHE A 61 -6.07 32.08 2.68
N LEU A 62 -7.31 31.72 3.02
CA LEU A 62 -7.60 30.46 3.69
C LEU A 62 -7.11 29.27 2.85
N TRP A 63 -6.32 28.40 3.46
CA TRP A 63 -5.74 27.22 2.84
C TRP A 63 -6.46 25.96 3.30
N ASP A 64 -6.54 25.73 4.60
CA ASP A 64 -7.28 24.59 5.14
C ASP A 64 -8.11 24.99 6.35
N LEU A 65 -9.04 24.13 6.75
CA LEU A 65 -9.97 24.36 7.84
C LEU A 65 -10.22 23.09 8.64
N GLU A 66 -10.40 23.25 9.94
CA GLU A 66 -10.87 22.20 10.83
C GLU A 66 -12.11 22.64 11.59
N ILE A 67 -12.91 21.66 11.99
CA ILE A 67 -14.11 21.85 12.80
C ILE A 67 -13.96 21.08 14.09
N ARG A 68 -14.08 21.77 15.23
CA ARG A 68 -13.89 21.18 16.56
C ARG A 68 -14.49 22.07 17.63
N ASP A 69 -14.91 21.50 18.76
CA ASP A 69 -15.41 22.26 19.91
C ASP A 69 -14.24 22.80 20.74
N LEU A 70 -13.81 24.03 20.40
CA LEU A 70 -12.57 24.62 20.93
C LEU A 70 -12.74 25.18 22.33
N ASP A 71 -13.92 25.71 22.66
CA ASP A 71 -14.23 26.23 24.00
C ASP A 71 -14.99 25.27 24.90
N ARG A 72 -15.30 24.08 24.40
CA ARG A 72 -15.99 23.00 25.10
C ARG A 72 -17.40 23.38 25.51
N ASP A 73 -18.08 24.22 24.74
CA ASP A 73 -19.50 24.52 24.92
C ASP A 73 -20.43 23.50 24.21
N GLY A 74 -19.82 22.49 23.56
CA GLY A 74 -20.41 21.48 22.70
C GLY A 74 -20.52 21.93 21.24
N LEU A 75 -20.42 23.23 20.99
CA LEU A 75 -20.48 23.97 19.74
C LEU A 75 -19.44 23.45 18.73
N PRO A 76 -19.73 23.00 17.49
CA PRO A 76 -18.64 22.88 16.53
C PRO A 76 -18.13 24.29 16.18
N ASP A 77 -16.87 24.59 16.51
CA ASP A 77 -16.18 25.82 16.15
C ASP A 77 -15.30 25.62 14.92
N LEU A 78 -14.76 26.73 14.41
CA LEU A 78 -13.98 26.71 13.19
C LEU A 78 -12.56 27.24 13.39
N ILE A 79 -11.60 26.49 12.84
CA ILE A 79 -10.18 26.82 12.84
C ILE A 79 -9.74 26.91 11.39
N GLY A 80 -9.00 27.96 11.05
CA GLY A 80 -8.58 28.21 9.68
C GLY A 80 -7.11 28.53 9.56
N SER A 81 -6.39 27.83 8.70
CA SER A 81 -5.03 28.21 8.33
C SER A 81 -5.05 29.17 7.13
N GLY A 82 -4.27 30.26 7.22
CA GLY A 82 -4.22 31.31 6.22
C GLY A 82 -2.83 31.52 5.63
N TRP A 83 -2.79 31.77 4.31
CA TRP A 83 -1.64 32.16 3.49
C TRP A 83 -1.72 33.63 3.05
N GLY A 84 -0.61 34.17 2.56
CA GLY A 84 -0.50 35.57 2.09
C GLY A 84 0.40 36.44 2.97
N GLY A 85 0.32 37.77 2.82
CA GLY A 85 1.26 38.72 3.45
C GLY A 85 1.24 38.77 4.98
N THR A 86 0.30 38.07 5.63
CA THR A 86 0.18 37.97 7.09
C THR A 86 -0.30 36.56 7.49
N PRO A 87 0.52 35.49 7.30
CA PRO A 87 0.08 34.12 7.54
C PRO A 87 -0.26 33.92 9.03
N ARG A 88 -1.44 33.37 9.30
CA ARG A 88 -1.94 33.12 10.66
C ARG A 88 -2.99 32.01 10.69
N ILE A 89 -3.24 31.47 11.87
CA ILE A 89 -4.34 30.57 12.16
C ILE A 89 -5.42 31.38 12.88
N ASP A 90 -6.65 31.38 12.37
CA ASP A 90 -7.78 32.10 12.96
C ASP A 90 -8.73 31.13 13.66
N PHE A 91 -9.14 31.46 14.89
CA PHE A 91 -10.10 30.71 15.69
C PHE A 91 -11.45 31.42 15.70
N LYS A 92 -12.53 30.70 15.40
CA LYS A 92 -13.87 31.28 15.31
C LYS A 92 -14.89 30.43 16.05
N PHE A 93 -15.51 31.01 17.06
CA PHE A 93 -16.57 30.32 17.81
C PHE A 93 -17.90 30.40 17.11
N ASN A 94 -18.62 29.29 17.12
CA ASN A 94 -19.99 29.15 16.66
C ASN A 94 -20.97 29.46 17.80
N ASN A 95 -22.13 30.01 17.46
CA ASN A 95 -23.19 30.27 18.43
C ASN A 95 -24.34 29.25 18.39
N GLY A 96 -24.18 28.17 17.61
CA GLY A 96 -25.17 27.11 17.46
C GLY A 96 -26.33 27.43 16.53
N ALA A 97 -26.39 28.64 15.96
CA ALA A 97 -27.26 28.98 14.83
C ALA A 97 -26.46 29.06 13.51
N GLY A 98 -25.24 28.51 13.53
CA GLY A 98 -24.24 28.56 12.47
C GLY A 98 -23.74 29.98 12.16
N ALA A 99 -23.82 30.90 13.13
CA ALA A 99 -23.14 32.18 13.06
C ALA A 99 -21.80 32.07 13.81
N VAL A 100 -20.72 32.57 13.19
CA VAL A 100 -19.36 32.46 13.74
C VAL A 100 -18.76 33.83 14.06
N ARG A 101 -17.91 33.91 15.09
CA ARG A 101 -17.18 35.11 15.50
C ARG A 101 -15.70 34.81 15.71
N LEU A 102 -14.82 35.65 15.14
CA LEU A 102 -13.38 35.58 15.42
C LEU A 102 -13.10 35.83 16.90
N VAL A 103 -12.36 34.92 17.53
CA VAL A 103 -12.03 34.97 18.97
C VAL A 103 -10.54 35.07 19.25
N GLY A 104 -9.70 34.68 18.31
CA GLY A 104 -8.25 34.80 18.42
C GLY A 104 -7.55 34.48 17.11
N SER A 105 -6.26 34.80 17.06
CA SER A 105 -5.38 34.41 15.96
C SER A 105 -4.00 34.05 16.48
N LEU A 106 -3.42 32.98 15.93
CA LEU A 106 -2.05 32.55 16.18
C LEU A 106 -1.18 32.89 14.97
N TRP A 107 0.01 33.42 15.21
CA TRP A 107 0.97 33.84 14.16
C TRP A 107 2.13 32.85 14.12
N PRO A 108 2.01 31.73 13.39
CA PRO A 108 2.96 30.63 13.47
C PRO A 108 4.30 30.93 12.78
N LEU A 109 4.38 31.98 11.93
CA LEU A 109 5.52 32.27 11.06
C LEU A 109 6.01 33.73 11.10
N ASP A 110 7.28 33.92 10.76
CA ASP A 110 7.83 35.24 10.41
C ASP A 110 7.20 35.73 9.10
N PRO A 111 6.51 36.90 9.09
CA PRO A 111 5.88 37.47 7.90
C PRO A 111 6.81 37.67 6.69
N LYS A 112 8.14 37.62 6.88
CA LYS A 112 9.14 37.84 5.83
C LYS A 112 9.47 36.62 4.95
N GLN A 113 8.88 35.46 5.22
CA GLN A 113 9.19 34.22 4.52
C GLN A 113 8.26 34.02 3.30
N GLU A 114 8.47 34.81 2.24
CA GLU A 114 7.73 34.68 0.98
C GLU A 114 8.05 33.36 0.25
N GLY A 115 7.04 32.71 -0.36
CA GLY A 115 7.22 31.57 -1.27
C GLY A 115 6.84 30.17 -0.74
N ARG A 116 6.32 30.06 0.48
CA ARG A 116 5.95 28.78 1.10
C ARG A 116 4.63 28.21 0.54
N ARG A 117 4.59 26.89 0.32
CA ARG A 117 3.43 26.12 -0.18
C ARG A 117 3.00 25.15 0.93
N GLY A 118 1.72 25.17 1.30
CA GLY A 118 1.11 24.24 2.27
C GLY A 118 0.93 24.82 3.67
N TYR A 119 -0.29 24.71 4.20
CA TYR A 119 -0.67 24.97 5.60
C TYR A 119 -1.70 23.97 6.10
N GLY A 120 -1.60 22.70 5.68
CA GLY A 120 -2.48 21.68 6.25
C GLY A 120 -2.41 21.74 7.77
N ILE A 121 -3.58 21.65 8.38
CA ILE A 121 -3.77 21.85 9.81
C ILE A 121 -4.61 20.69 10.32
N SER A 122 -4.21 20.14 11.45
CA SER A 122 -5.00 19.17 12.18
C SER A 122 -4.97 19.49 13.66
N VAL A 123 -6.07 19.21 14.36
CA VAL A 123 -6.28 19.65 15.73
C VAL A 123 -6.72 18.45 16.55
N GLY A 124 -6.06 18.22 17.69
CA GLY A 124 -6.17 17.01 18.49
C GLY A 124 -5.45 17.17 19.83
N ASP A 125 -5.84 16.38 20.83
CA ASP A 125 -5.15 16.34 22.12
C ASP A 125 -3.94 15.41 22.01
N ILE A 126 -2.78 15.96 21.64
CA ILE A 126 -1.58 15.16 21.32
C ILE A 126 -0.90 14.70 22.61
N ASP A 127 -0.98 15.47 23.69
CA ASP A 127 -0.31 15.19 24.95
C ASP A 127 -1.22 14.66 26.07
N ALA A 128 -2.48 14.35 25.73
CA ALA A 128 -3.50 13.81 26.62
C ALA A 128 -3.78 14.70 27.84
N ASN A 129 -3.59 16.02 27.72
CA ASN A 129 -3.90 16.98 28.78
C ASN A 129 -5.38 17.43 28.77
N GLY A 130 -6.13 16.98 27.77
CA GLY A 130 -7.54 17.27 27.51
C GLY A 130 -7.76 18.48 26.61
N LEU A 131 -6.78 19.37 26.44
CA LEU A 131 -6.85 20.57 25.59
C LEU A 131 -6.43 20.21 24.17
N ASP A 132 -7.01 20.94 23.21
CA ASP A 132 -6.65 20.76 21.81
C ASP A 132 -5.27 21.38 21.51
N ASP A 133 -4.39 20.57 20.93
CA ASP A 133 -3.15 20.99 20.30
C ASP A 133 -3.35 21.18 18.79
N ILE A 134 -2.40 21.85 18.14
CA ILE A 134 -2.45 22.10 16.69
C ILE A 134 -1.19 21.53 16.04
N ALA A 135 -1.38 20.67 15.04
CA ALA A 135 -0.35 20.29 14.09
C ALA A 135 -0.47 21.14 12.81
N LEU A 136 0.65 21.71 12.36
CA LEU A 136 0.71 22.56 11.17
C LEU A 136 1.89 22.16 10.27
N ALA A 137 1.63 21.82 9.01
CA ALA A 137 2.67 21.76 7.98
C ALA A 137 2.93 23.15 7.40
N ASP A 138 4.14 23.69 7.51
CA ASP A 138 4.48 25.05 7.02
C ASP A 138 5.19 25.09 5.65
N GLY A 139 5.26 23.95 4.96
CA GLY A 139 6.03 23.76 3.73
C GLY A 139 7.52 23.46 3.93
N GLN A 140 8.05 23.62 5.15
CA GLN A 140 9.44 23.27 5.51
C GLN A 140 9.52 22.28 6.67
N ARG A 141 8.61 22.41 7.63
CA ARG A 141 8.57 21.66 8.89
C ARG A 141 7.12 21.41 9.26
N VAL A 142 6.93 20.44 10.14
CA VAL A 142 5.69 20.35 10.91
C VAL A 142 5.92 20.99 12.27
N VAL A 143 5.05 21.92 12.65
CA VAL A 143 5.08 22.63 13.93
C VAL A 143 3.89 22.18 14.75
N ILE A 144 4.15 21.72 15.98
CA ILE A 144 3.13 21.41 16.97
C ILE A 144 3.01 22.57 17.95
N PHE A 145 1.81 23.13 18.07
CA PHE A 145 1.46 24.09 19.10
C PHE A 145 0.67 23.41 20.19
N GLN A 146 1.21 23.44 21.40
CA GLN A 146 0.54 22.90 22.58
C GLN A 146 -0.56 23.87 23.03
N GLY A 147 -1.77 23.33 23.21
CA GLY A 147 -2.91 24.01 23.76
C GLY A 147 -2.74 24.28 25.24
N GLU A 148 -3.07 25.50 25.63
CA GLU A 148 -3.04 25.99 26.99
C GLU A 148 -4.42 26.59 27.35
N PRO A 149 -4.76 26.72 28.63
CA PRO A 149 -6.02 27.34 29.03
C PRO A 149 -6.27 28.69 28.35
N ASN A 150 -7.54 29.00 28.10
CA ASN A 150 -8.00 30.25 27.46
C ASN A 150 -7.58 30.41 25.97
N LEU A 151 -7.51 29.30 25.21
CA LEU A 151 -7.09 29.28 23.80
C LEU A 151 -5.73 29.93 23.56
N SER A 152 -4.79 29.72 24.49
CA SER A 152 -3.40 30.11 24.26
C SER A 152 -2.62 28.91 23.72
N PHE A 153 -1.56 29.19 22.96
CA PHE A 153 -0.81 28.16 22.25
C PHE A 153 0.69 28.45 22.35
N GLN A 154 1.47 27.45 22.73
CA GLN A 154 2.93 27.53 22.80
C GLN A 154 3.55 26.60 21.74
N PRO A 155 4.53 27.07 20.94
CA PRO A 155 5.22 26.20 20.02
C PRO A 155 6.05 25.17 20.81
N ARG A 156 5.74 23.89 20.67
CA ARG A 156 6.36 22.81 21.46
C ARG A 156 7.48 22.12 20.70
N ILE A 157 7.22 21.73 19.45
CA ILE A 157 8.14 20.93 18.62
C ILE A 157 8.04 21.40 17.18
N ALA A 158 9.20 21.68 16.56
CA ALA A 158 9.30 21.70 15.11
C ALA A 158 10.02 20.41 14.71
N LEU A 159 9.34 19.52 13.98
CA LEU A 159 9.90 18.26 13.50
C LEU A 159 10.87 18.58 12.34
N PRO A 160 12.20 18.53 12.57
CA PRO A 160 13.15 18.69 11.48
C PRO A 160 13.20 17.40 10.65
N ASP A 161 13.60 17.50 9.38
CA ASP A 161 13.85 16.36 8.48
C ASP A 161 12.63 15.70 7.79
N LEU A 162 11.46 16.36 7.78
CA LEU A 162 10.38 15.99 6.87
C LEU A 162 10.48 16.78 5.55
N PRO A 163 10.47 16.12 4.38
CA PRO A 163 10.76 16.77 3.12
C PRO A 163 9.54 17.50 2.53
N ARG A 164 9.45 18.82 2.74
CA ARG A 164 8.35 19.65 2.19
C ARG A 164 6.95 19.16 2.59
N PRO A 165 6.63 19.13 3.90
CA PRO A 165 5.31 18.75 4.36
C PRO A 165 4.25 19.72 3.83
N VAL A 166 3.15 19.20 3.28
CA VAL A 166 2.07 20.02 2.71
C VAL A 166 0.74 19.88 3.44
N ASP A 167 0.47 18.70 3.98
CA ASP A 167 -0.75 18.41 4.72
C ASP A 167 -0.48 17.47 5.89
N VAL A 168 -1.30 17.56 6.95
CA VAL A 168 -1.17 16.76 8.17
C VAL A 168 -2.53 16.27 8.65
N LEU A 169 -2.54 15.12 9.31
CA LEU A 169 -3.74 14.56 9.92
C LEU A 169 -3.38 13.91 11.25
N LEU A 170 -4.16 14.23 12.29
CA LEU A 170 -4.15 13.51 13.55
C LEU A 170 -5.21 12.41 13.51
N ALA A 171 -4.80 11.15 13.71
CA ALA A 171 -5.69 10.00 13.71
C ALA A 171 -5.06 8.79 14.44
N ASP A 172 -5.87 8.04 15.19
CA ASP A 172 -5.48 6.81 15.88
C ASP A 172 -5.26 5.64 14.89
N ILE A 173 -4.13 5.64 14.16
CA ILE A 173 -3.83 4.69 13.08
C ILE A 173 -3.37 3.32 13.62
N ASP A 174 -2.96 3.25 14.90
CA ASP A 174 -2.54 2.02 15.58
C ASP A 174 -3.52 1.53 16.66
N ALA A 175 -4.72 2.11 16.69
CA ALA A 175 -5.86 1.72 17.52
C ALA A 175 -5.53 1.66 19.02
N ASP A 176 -4.62 2.52 19.49
CA ASP A 176 -4.19 2.58 20.88
C ASP A 176 -4.89 3.66 21.72
N GLY A 177 -5.82 4.37 21.09
CA GLY A 177 -6.64 5.42 21.68
C GLY A 177 -5.96 6.79 21.70
N ARG A 178 -4.83 6.96 21.00
CA ARG A 178 -4.13 8.24 20.86
C ARG A 178 -3.94 8.56 19.39
N ASP A 179 -4.27 9.80 19.02
CA ASP A 179 -4.08 10.23 17.64
C ASP A 179 -2.59 10.32 17.31
N ASP A 180 -2.16 9.55 16.32
CA ASP A 180 -0.85 9.62 15.67
C ASP A 180 -0.83 10.77 14.65
N LEU A 181 0.36 11.20 14.26
CA LEU A 181 0.55 12.27 13.28
C LEU A 181 0.94 11.70 11.91
N LEU A 182 0.06 11.87 10.93
CA LEU A 182 0.31 11.58 9.53
C LEU A 182 0.69 12.88 8.81
N VAL A 183 1.69 12.82 7.94
CA VAL A 183 2.21 13.96 7.20
C VAL A 183 2.42 13.57 5.75
N VAL A 184 1.79 14.26 4.81
CA VAL A 184 2.11 14.10 3.39
C VAL A 184 3.12 15.13 2.93
N ASN A 185 4.02 14.69 2.07
CA ASN A 185 5.17 15.44 1.61
C ASN A 185 5.06 15.68 0.10
N ASP A 186 5.11 16.94 -0.32
CA ASP A 186 5.03 17.29 -1.75
C ASP A 186 6.42 17.18 -2.39
N HIS A 187 6.62 16.07 -3.09
CA HIS A 187 7.78 15.91 -3.96
C HIS A 187 7.44 16.19 -5.43
N PRO A 188 8.15 17.14 -6.06
CA PRO A 188 8.03 17.35 -7.50
C PRO A 188 8.65 16.21 -8.32
N MET A 189 9.37 15.28 -7.69
CA MET A 189 10.08 14.18 -8.33
C MET A 189 9.56 12.84 -7.80
N ARG A 190 9.26 11.91 -8.72
CA ARG A 190 8.61 10.61 -8.41
C ARG A 190 9.54 9.56 -7.78
N ASP A 191 10.84 9.85 -7.66
CA ASP A 191 11.88 8.94 -7.18
C ASP A 191 12.13 9.00 -5.67
N LEU A 192 11.53 9.98 -4.98
CA LEU A 192 11.62 10.11 -3.53
C LEU A 192 10.54 9.26 -2.86
N ARG A 193 10.95 8.43 -1.89
CA ARG A 193 10.11 7.38 -1.27
C ARG A 193 9.45 7.84 0.03
N GLU A 194 9.17 9.12 0.13
CA GLU A 194 8.84 9.82 1.38
C GLU A 194 7.46 10.50 1.32
N ASP A 195 6.57 10.01 0.44
CA ASP A 195 5.27 10.62 0.13
C ASP A 195 4.36 10.81 1.37
N LEU A 196 4.31 9.82 2.25
CA LEU A 196 3.57 9.84 3.52
C LEU A 196 4.53 9.47 4.65
N ALA A 197 4.59 10.29 5.71
CA ALA A 197 5.23 9.96 6.97
C ALA A 197 4.16 9.68 8.03
N VAL A 198 4.32 8.60 8.77
CA VAL A 198 3.52 8.28 9.97
C VAL A 198 4.42 8.42 11.19
N LEU A 199 4.03 9.27 12.14
CA LEU A 199 4.76 9.53 13.39
C LEU A 199 3.87 9.14 14.57
N ARG A 200 4.43 8.41 15.52
CA ARG A 200 3.63 7.80 16.61
C ARG A 200 3.44 8.73 17.79
N ASN A 201 2.27 8.66 18.42
CA ASN A 201 1.95 9.34 19.65
C ASN A 201 2.10 8.43 20.88
N THR A 202 3.04 8.78 21.75
CA THR A 202 3.31 8.03 22.98
C THR A 202 2.46 8.49 24.18
N GLY A 203 1.56 9.46 23.99
CA GLY A 203 0.82 10.12 25.07
C GLY A 203 1.65 11.15 25.84
N THR A 204 2.94 11.28 25.53
CA THR A 204 3.77 12.40 25.99
C THR A 204 4.18 13.32 24.84
N GLY A 205 3.78 12.97 23.62
CA GLY A 205 4.11 13.66 22.38
C GLY A 205 4.42 12.69 21.23
N ILE A 206 4.66 13.30 20.06
CA ILE A 206 4.97 12.63 18.79
C ILE A 206 6.44 12.22 18.71
N VAL A 207 6.72 10.98 18.31
CA VAL A 207 8.07 10.42 18.18
C VAL A 207 8.25 9.58 16.92
N GLY A 208 9.48 9.59 16.41
CA GLY A 208 9.88 8.79 15.24
C GLY A 208 9.13 9.17 13.96
N HIS A 209 9.48 8.54 12.84
CA HIS A 209 8.67 8.56 11.64
C HIS A 209 8.92 7.28 10.82
N LYS A 210 7.91 6.81 10.10
CA LYS A 210 8.02 5.79 9.07
C LYS A 210 7.50 6.37 7.75
N PHE A 211 8.27 6.23 6.68
CA PHE A 211 7.85 6.66 5.36
C PHE A 211 7.15 5.54 4.59
N PHE A 212 6.13 5.94 3.83
CA PHE A 212 5.41 5.15 2.85
C PHE A 212 5.46 5.86 1.52
N SER A 213 5.77 5.10 0.46
CA SER A 213 5.84 5.63 -0.89
C SER A 213 4.66 5.15 -1.72
N VAL A 214 4.01 6.09 -2.38
CA VAL A 214 2.93 5.85 -3.35
C VAL A 214 3.28 6.39 -4.74
N GLY A 215 4.39 7.13 -4.89
CA GLY A 215 5.01 7.46 -6.18
C GLY A 215 4.26 8.51 -7.01
N ALA A 216 3.34 9.26 -6.41
CA ALA A 216 2.30 9.98 -7.15
C ALA A 216 2.12 11.47 -6.76
N GLY A 217 3.03 12.07 -5.99
CA GLY A 217 3.03 13.51 -5.69
C GLY A 217 1.78 13.92 -4.90
N VAL A 218 1.73 13.49 -3.64
CA VAL A 218 0.58 13.62 -2.75
C VAL A 218 0.37 15.07 -2.34
N GLN A 219 -0.88 15.52 -2.29
CA GLN A 219 -1.24 16.89 -1.89
C GLN A 219 -2.13 16.97 -0.67
N SER A 220 -2.88 15.91 -0.37
CA SER A 220 -3.78 15.87 0.79
C SER A 220 -4.08 14.42 1.16
N LEU A 221 -4.51 14.21 2.40
CA LEU A 221 -4.87 12.93 2.96
C LEU A 221 -6.20 12.98 3.72
N ALA A 222 -6.84 11.83 3.86
CA ALA A 222 -7.97 11.60 4.76
C ALA A 222 -7.87 10.19 5.34
N ALA A 223 -8.37 9.97 6.55
CA ALA A 223 -8.43 8.65 7.17
C ALA A 223 -9.86 8.29 7.55
N ALA A 224 -10.23 7.04 7.31
CA ALA A 224 -11.49 6.42 7.73
C ALA A 224 -11.38 4.90 7.51
N ASP A 225 -12.20 4.12 8.18
CA ASP A 225 -12.39 2.70 7.86
C ASP A 225 -13.18 2.59 6.52
N PHE A 226 -12.47 2.37 5.40
CA PHE A 226 -13.09 2.34 4.07
C PHE A 226 -13.56 0.94 3.67
N ASP A 227 -12.98 -0.12 4.25
CA ASP A 227 -13.32 -1.50 3.93
C ASP A 227 -14.18 -2.22 4.99
N GLY A 228 -14.41 -1.58 6.14
CA GLY A 228 -15.28 -2.04 7.21
C GLY A 228 -14.62 -3.04 8.16
N ASP A 229 -13.28 -3.10 8.21
CA ASP A 229 -12.54 -4.04 9.06
C ASP A 229 -12.33 -3.54 10.51
N GLY A 230 -12.66 -2.27 10.77
CA GLY A 230 -12.55 -1.61 12.06
C GLY A 230 -11.21 -0.89 12.30
N ASN A 231 -10.27 -0.94 11.36
CA ASN A 231 -9.03 -0.18 11.37
C ASN A 231 -9.16 1.06 10.47
N LEU A 232 -8.42 2.12 10.78
CA LEU A 232 -8.40 3.30 9.92
C LEU A 232 -7.54 3.03 8.68
N ASP A 233 -8.13 3.20 7.51
CA ASP A 233 -7.42 3.29 6.23
C ASP A 233 -7.05 4.75 5.93
N VAL A 234 -6.13 4.97 4.98
CA VAL A 234 -5.70 6.31 4.54
C VAL A 234 -5.88 6.48 3.04
N ALA A 235 -6.67 7.49 2.64
CA ALA A 235 -6.81 7.93 1.27
C ALA A 235 -5.89 9.11 0.97
N LEU A 236 -5.14 9.05 -0.13
CA LEU A 236 -4.17 10.06 -0.57
C LEU A 236 -4.60 10.63 -1.92
N ALA A 237 -4.69 11.95 -2.00
CA ALA A 237 -4.96 12.66 -3.25
C ALA A 237 -3.64 12.97 -3.99
N CYS A 238 -3.43 12.30 -5.13
CA CYS A 238 -2.16 12.31 -5.85
C CYS A 238 -2.23 13.18 -7.10
N SER A 239 -1.56 14.33 -7.08
CA SER A 239 -1.65 15.34 -8.14
C SER A 239 -0.84 15.02 -9.40
N LEU A 240 0.30 14.33 -9.27
CA LEU A 240 1.13 13.94 -10.41
C LEU A 240 0.60 12.68 -11.10
N GLY A 241 -0.14 11.84 -10.37
CA GLY A 241 -0.82 10.64 -10.90
C GLY A 241 -2.24 10.91 -11.39
N GLY A 242 -2.91 11.95 -10.86
CA GLY A 242 -4.33 12.20 -11.14
C GLY A 242 -5.26 11.14 -10.53
N GLU A 243 -4.84 10.56 -9.42
CA GLU A 243 -5.48 9.39 -8.79
C GLU A 243 -5.68 9.59 -7.29
N VAL A 244 -6.55 8.77 -6.70
CA VAL A 244 -6.67 8.62 -5.25
C VAL A 244 -6.12 7.24 -4.91
N VAL A 245 -5.11 7.19 -4.04
CA VAL A 245 -4.53 5.94 -3.54
C VAL A 245 -5.12 5.66 -2.18
N ILE A 246 -5.60 4.43 -1.93
CA ILE A 246 -6.07 4.00 -0.62
C ILE A 246 -5.04 3.03 -0.05
N LEU A 247 -4.52 3.36 1.12
CA LEU A 247 -3.66 2.52 1.94
C LEU A 247 -4.52 1.89 3.02
N HIS A 248 -4.72 0.57 2.94
CA HIS A 248 -5.53 -0.15 3.92
C HIS A 248 -4.76 -0.26 5.24
N GLY A 249 -5.31 0.22 6.35
CA GLY A 249 -4.67 0.13 7.66
C GLY A 249 -4.72 -1.29 8.21
N ASP A 250 -3.69 -1.72 8.94
CA ASP A 250 -3.71 -3.01 9.63
C ASP A 250 -3.97 -2.90 11.15
N GLY A 251 -4.29 -1.69 11.62
CA GLY A 251 -4.52 -1.38 13.02
C GLY A 251 -3.25 -1.35 13.87
N THR A 252 -2.06 -1.38 13.26
CA THR A 252 -0.78 -1.29 13.97
C THR A 252 0.01 -0.03 13.64
N GLY A 253 -0.59 0.92 12.92
CA GLY A 253 0.10 2.06 12.33
C GLY A 253 0.94 1.70 11.11
N ASP A 254 0.61 0.56 10.48
CA ASP A 254 1.13 0.13 9.20
C ASP A 254 -0.01 -0.04 8.19
N PHE A 255 0.34 -0.11 6.90
CA PHE A 255 -0.64 -0.31 5.84
C PHE A 255 -0.44 -1.69 5.19
N GLY A 256 -1.54 -2.43 5.06
CA GLY A 256 -1.66 -3.84 4.69
C GLY A 256 -0.90 -4.30 3.44
N ARG A 257 -0.81 -5.62 3.34
CA ARG A 257 0.33 -6.38 2.79
C ARG A 257 0.62 -6.23 1.29
N GLU A 258 1.88 -5.93 1.00
CA GLU A 258 2.46 -5.93 -0.35
C GLU A 258 2.32 -7.29 -1.06
N ILE A 259 1.67 -7.30 -2.22
CA ILE A 259 1.70 -8.44 -3.15
C ILE A 259 3.03 -8.39 -3.89
N ARG A 260 3.92 -9.34 -3.61
CA ARG A 260 5.19 -9.49 -4.35
C ARG A 260 5.17 -10.74 -5.21
N GLN A 261 5.65 -10.63 -6.45
CA GLN A 261 5.80 -11.76 -7.36
C GLN A 261 7.25 -11.87 -7.83
N ALA A 262 7.74 -13.10 -7.97
CA ALA A 262 9.02 -13.42 -8.58
C ALA A 262 8.82 -14.53 -9.62
N THR A 263 9.52 -14.40 -10.74
CA THR A 263 9.56 -15.44 -11.79
C THR A 263 10.99 -15.86 -12.05
N GLY A 264 11.15 -17.08 -12.56
CA GLY A 264 12.42 -17.63 -12.97
C GLY A 264 12.24 -18.78 -13.94
N THR A 265 13.35 -19.21 -14.52
CA THR A 265 13.39 -20.41 -15.35
C THR A 265 14.09 -21.51 -14.57
N PHE A 266 13.42 -22.65 -14.42
CA PHE A 266 14.03 -23.88 -13.96
C PHE A 266 14.61 -24.65 -15.14
N GLU A 267 15.91 -24.94 -15.08
CA GLU A 267 16.61 -25.76 -16.06
C GLU A 267 16.59 -27.22 -15.64
N ALA A 268 15.58 -27.97 -16.07
CA ALA A 268 15.42 -29.39 -15.75
C ALA A 268 16.51 -30.22 -16.46
N PRO A 269 17.45 -30.85 -15.75
CA PRO A 269 18.59 -31.52 -16.38
C PRO A 269 18.15 -32.82 -17.06
N LEU A 270 18.53 -33.01 -18.32
CA LEU A 270 18.20 -34.21 -19.10
C LEU A 270 19.31 -35.27 -18.96
N ASP A 271 18.93 -36.53 -18.79
CA ASP A 271 19.82 -37.70 -18.86
C ASP A 271 19.87 -38.22 -20.31
N LEU A 272 20.74 -37.58 -21.08
CA LEU A 272 20.94 -37.89 -22.49
C LEU A 272 21.66 -39.22 -22.73
N GLU A 273 22.42 -39.70 -21.75
CA GLU A 273 23.13 -40.98 -21.85
C GLU A 273 22.13 -42.12 -21.76
N ARG A 274 21.28 -42.12 -20.73
CA ARG A 274 20.21 -43.10 -20.58
C ARG A 274 19.23 -43.05 -21.75
N HIS A 275 18.90 -41.85 -22.24
CA HIS A 275 18.05 -41.69 -23.41
C HIS A 275 18.65 -42.34 -24.67
N ARG A 276 19.96 -42.18 -24.91
CA ARG A 276 20.64 -42.85 -26.04
C ARG A 276 20.64 -44.37 -25.89
N ALA A 277 20.94 -44.89 -24.70
CA ALA A 277 20.88 -46.32 -24.44
C ALA A 277 19.47 -46.89 -24.66
N GLN A 278 18.43 -46.13 -24.29
CA GLN A 278 17.03 -46.50 -24.58
C GLN A 278 16.74 -46.48 -26.08
N LEU A 279 17.19 -45.47 -26.82
CA LEU A 279 17.03 -45.41 -28.28
C LEU A 279 17.69 -46.60 -28.98
N GLU A 280 18.91 -46.96 -28.59
CA GLU A 280 19.64 -48.09 -29.17
C GLU A 280 18.93 -49.41 -28.91
N ARG A 281 18.49 -49.65 -27.67
CA ARG A 281 17.74 -50.87 -27.31
C ARG A 281 16.40 -50.95 -28.04
N TYR A 282 15.69 -49.83 -28.16
CA TYR A 282 14.43 -49.78 -28.88
C TYR A 282 14.61 -50.07 -30.37
N ARG A 283 15.64 -49.49 -31.01
CA ARG A 283 15.93 -49.74 -32.43
C ARG A 283 16.40 -51.17 -32.72
N ALA A 284 17.08 -51.79 -31.76
CA ALA A 284 17.56 -53.16 -31.90
C ALA A 284 16.41 -54.18 -31.86
N ASP A 285 15.45 -54.03 -30.94
CA ASP A 285 14.26 -54.89 -30.85
C ASP A 285 13.06 -54.14 -30.24
N PRO A 286 12.24 -53.46 -31.07
CA PRO A 286 11.05 -52.76 -30.60
C PRO A 286 10.03 -53.68 -29.92
N ALA A 287 9.96 -54.95 -30.35
CA ALA A 287 8.95 -55.90 -29.87
C ALA A 287 9.25 -56.39 -28.44
N ALA A 288 10.51 -56.39 -28.02
CA ALA A 288 10.91 -56.70 -26.64
C ALA A 288 10.60 -55.56 -25.65
N CYS A 289 10.36 -54.34 -26.12
CA CYS A 289 10.24 -53.13 -25.30
C CYS A 289 8.80 -52.87 -24.80
N VAL A 290 8.11 -53.86 -24.21
CA VAL A 290 6.65 -53.77 -23.97
C VAL A 290 6.22 -53.65 -22.49
N LYS A 291 7.16 -53.58 -21.54
CA LYS A 291 6.88 -53.52 -20.09
C LYS A 291 7.99 -52.84 -19.28
N GLY A 292 7.72 -52.50 -18.03
CA GLY A 292 8.70 -51.86 -17.13
C GLY A 292 8.98 -50.43 -17.53
N GLU A 293 10.26 -50.09 -17.74
CA GLU A 293 10.71 -48.74 -18.15
C GLU A 293 10.10 -48.26 -19.49
N TRP A 294 9.47 -49.15 -20.25
CA TRP A 294 8.92 -48.89 -21.58
C TRP A 294 7.44 -48.52 -21.60
N GLY A 295 6.69 -48.79 -20.52
CA GLY A 295 5.24 -48.50 -20.45
C GLY A 295 4.37 -49.33 -21.41
N ARG A 296 3.15 -48.85 -21.70
CA ARG A 296 2.20 -49.45 -22.66
C ARG A 296 2.29 -48.78 -24.05
N ARG A 297 1.76 -49.45 -25.09
CA ARG A 297 1.80 -49.07 -26.52
C ARG A 297 1.49 -47.56 -26.72
N GLY A 298 2.44 -46.81 -27.30
CA GLY A 298 2.40 -45.35 -27.47
C GLY A 298 3.57 -44.61 -26.79
N VAL A 299 4.00 -45.07 -25.62
CA VAL A 299 5.19 -44.54 -24.90
C VAL A 299 6.50 -44.88 -25.63
N LEU A 300 6.48 -45.95 -26.40
CA LEU A 300 7.60 -46.49 -27.16
C LEU A 300 8.10 -45.55 -28.28
N GLU A 301 7.17 -44.85 -28.92
CA GLU A 301 7.48 -43.89 -29.99
C GLU A 301 7.99 -42.56 -29.44
N GLY A 302 7.59 -42.18 -28.22
CA GLY A 302 8.05 -40.96 -27.57
C GLY A 302 9.54 -40.96 -27.23
N VAL A 303 10.14 -42.16 -27.10
CA VAL A 303 11.60 -42.34 -27.03
C VAL A 303 12.29 -41.76 -28.27
N GLU A 304 11.70 -41.89 -29.46
CA GLU A 304 12.26 -41.37 -30.71
C GLU A 304 11.91 -39.92 -31.01
N ARG A 305 10.78 -39.42 -30.50
CA ARG A 305 10.36 -38.02 -30.68
C ARG A 305 11.07 -37.06 -29.73
N GLY A 306 11.30 -37.45 -28.47
CA GLY A 306 11.68 -36.46 -27.47
C GLY A 306 13.00 -35.73 -27.70
N ARG A 307 13.95 -36.31 -28.46
CA ARG A 307 15.17 -35.59 -28.85
C ARG A 307 15.05 -34.82 -30.17
N ARG A 308 14.11 -35.18 -31.04
CA ARG A 308 13.89 -34.47 -32.31
C ARG A 308 13.41 -33.05 -32.06
N ASP A 309 12.51 -32.88 -31.08
CA ASP A 309 11.84 -31.60 -30.85
C ASP A 309 12.65 -30.64 -29.95
N LEU A 310 13.55 -31.16 -29.11
CA LEU A 310 14.41 -30.35 -28.23
C LEU A 310 15.65 -29.74 -28.92
N GLY A 311 16.03 -30.28 -30.08
CA GLY A 311 17.29 -29.96 -30.74
C GLY A 311 18.49 -30.68 -30.13
N SER A 312 19.46 -31.06 -30.96
CA SER A 312 20.52 -32.01 -30.60
C SER A 312 21.55 -31.52 -29.56
N ALA A 313 21.58 -30.22 -29.26
CA ALA A 313 22.56 -29.56 -28.40
C ALA A 313 22.08 -29.24 -26.97
N LYS A 314 20.77 -29.34 -26.66
CA LYS A 314 20.25 -29.01 -25.33
C LYS A 314 20.56 -30.10 -24.31
N THR A 315 21.03 -29.69 -23.12
CA THR A 315 21.31 -30.58 -21.98
C THR A 315 20.32 -30.43 -20.83
N SER A 316 19.42 -29.45 -20.95
CA SER A 316 18.32 -29.17 -20.03
C SER A 316 17.05 -28.78 -20.79
N TYR A 317 15.91 -28.90 -20.12
CA TYR A 317 14.64 -28.32 -20.52
C TYR A 317 14.33 -27.11 -19.63
N GLY A 318 14.35 -25.91 -20.21
CA GLY A 318 14.02 -24.67 -19.50
C GLY A 318 12.50 -24.51 -19.41
N THR A 319 11.99 -24.39 -18.18
CA THR A 319 10.55 -24.28 -17.90
C THR A 319 10.29 -23.22 -16.82
N PRO A 320 9.20 -22.44 -16.91
CA PRO A 320 8.91 -21.40 -15.93
C PRO A 320 8.61 -21.95 -14.52
N VAL A 321 9.03 -21.19 -13.51
CA VAL A 321 8.65 -21.36 -12.10
C VAL A 321 8.36 -19.97 -11.55
N SER A 322 7.28 -19.83 -10.80
CA SER A 322 6.88 -18.55 -10.24
C SER A 322 6.58 -18.66 -8.74
N ALA A 323 6.65 -17.52 -8.04
CA ALA A 323 6.29 -17.43 -6.64
C ALA A 323 5.55 -16.13 -6.36
N LEU A 324 4.61 -16.18 -5.43
CA LEU A 324 3.76 -15.08 -5.00
C LEU A 324 3.77 -14.99 -3.49
N ARG A 325 3.90 -13.78 -2.94
CA ARG A 325 3.72 -13.48 -1.52
C ARG A 325 2.42 -12.73 -1.32
N LEU A 326 1.60 -13.21 -0.40
CA LEU A 326 0.39 -12.58 0.10
C LEU A 326 0.54 -12.43 1.61
N GLY A 327 1.17 -11.33 2.04
CA GLY A 327 1.54 -11.16 3.43
C GLY A 327 2.58 -12.16 3.93
N ASP A 328 2.22 -12.97 4.91
CA ASP A 328 3.07 -14.02 5.48
C ASP A 328 2.96 -15.36 4.75
N VAL A 329 1.97 -15.49 3.85
CA VAL A 329 1.76 -16.68 3.06
C VAL A 329 2.52 -16.54 1.76
N ALA A 330 3.32 -17.54 1.43
CA ALA A 330 3.92 -17.65 0.11
C ALA A 330 3.34 -18.83 -0.68
N LEU A 331 3.21 -18.63 -1.98
CA LEU A 331 2.85 -19.66 -2.94
C LEU A 331 4.03 -19.83 -3.89
N VAL A 332 4.39 -21.07 -4.19
CA VAL A 332 5.33 -21.39 -5.27
C VAL A 332 4.67 -22.33 -6.27
N PHE A 333 4.78 -21.96 -7.53
CA PHE A 333 4.11 -22.56 -8.68
C PHE A 333 5.16 -23.27 -9.51
N HIS A 334 4.97 -24.56 -9.78
CA HIS A 334 5.91 -25.38 -10.56
C HIS A 334 5.20 -26.32 -11.56
N PRO A 335 5.86 -26.70 -12.67
CA PRO A 335 5.23 -27.35 -13.82
C PRO A 335 5.11 -28.88 -13.72
N SER A 336 5.20 -29.43 -12.51
CA SER A 336 5.39 -30.87 -12.31
C SER A 336 4.46 -31.49 -11.28
N GLU A 337 4.35 -32.81 -11.32
CA GLU A 337 3.94 -33.62 -10.18
C GLU A 337 5.15 -33.88 -9.29
N LEU A 338 5.23 -33.14 -8.18
CA LEU A 338 6.37 -33.15 -7.29
C LEU A 338 6.17 -34.19 -6.18
N TYR A 339 7.17 -35.04 -5.98
CA TYR A 339 7.14 -35.98 -4.86
C TYR A 339 7.08 -35.23 -3.53
N SER A 340 6.25 -35.71 -2.60
CA SER A 340 5.95 -35.02 -1.34
C SER A 340 7.20 -34.69 -0.52
N VAL A 341 8.28 -35.49 -0.63
CA VAL A 341 9.56 -35.19 0.03
C VAL A 341 10.11 -33.81 -0.33
N TYR A 342 9.99 -33.40 -1.60
CA TYR A 342 10.46 -32.09 -2.05
C TYR A 342 9.46 -30.99 -1.71
N GLY A 343 8.15 -31.25 -1.82
CA GLY A 343 7.13 -30.30 -1.36
C GLY A 343 7.30 -29.97 0.14
N LEU A 344 7.52 -30.99 0.97
CA LEU A 344 7.82 -30.83 2.39
C LEU A 344 9.16 -30.12 2.63
N ALA A 345 10.19 -30.42 1.85
CA ALA A 345 11.47 -29.75 1.96
C ALA A 345 11.40 -28.26 1.57
N ILE A 346 10.63 -27.91 0.52
CA ILE A 346 10.35 -26.52 0.15
C ILE A 346 9.63 -25.80 1.29
N ARG A 347 8.61 -26.42 1.90
CA ARG A 347 7.91 -25.83 3.06
C ARG A 347 8.84 -25.65 4.25
N ARG A 348 9.69 -26.63 4.54
CA ARG A 348 10.66 -26.60 5.65
C ARG A 348 11.73 -25.52 5.44
N ASP A 349 12.24 -25.37 4.22
CA ASP A 349 13.36 -24.48 3.90
C ASP A 349 12.90 -23.07 3.47
N SER A 350 11.58 -22.87 3.36
CA SER A 350 10.98 -21.58 3.01
C SER A 350 11.31 -20.52 4.07
N PRO A 351 11.55 -19.26 3.65
CA PRO A 351 11.76 -18.17 4.59
C PRO A 351 10.44 -17.61 5.17
N PHE A 352 9.30 -18.16 4.76
CA PHE A 352 7.94 -17.78 5.20
C PHE A 352 7.37 -18.81 6.17
N ALA A 353 6.54 -18.35 7.11
CA ALA A 353 5.90 -19.21 8.11
C ALA A 353 4.96 -20.24 7.45
N GLU A 354 4.21 -19.81 6.43
CA GLU A 354 3.38 -20.68 5.62
C GLU A 354 3.78 -20.64 4.16
N THR A 355 3.90 -21.81 3.55
CA THR A 355 4.21 -21.95 2.13
C THR A 355 3.35 -23.03 1.50
N ILE A 356 2.68 -22.66 0.41
CA ILE A 356 1.86 -23.54 -0.40
C ILE A 356 2.66 -23.87 -1.66
N VAL A 357 2.81 -25.16 -1.92
CA VAL A 357 3.50 -25.67 -3.11
C VAL A 357 2.43 -26.14 -4.10
N VAL A 358 2.37 -25.50 -5.26
CA VAL A 358 1.33 -25.68 -6.27
C VAL A 358 1.96 -26.29 -7.51
N GLY A 359 1.56 -27.53 -7.83
CA GLY A 359 2.04 -28.26 -9.01
C GLY A 359 1.17 -28.08 -10.24
N TYR A 360 1.70 -28.48 -11.39
CA TYR A 360 1.05 -28.38 -12.71
C TYR A 360 0.65 -26.95 -13.12
N THR A 361 1.55 -26.01 -12.88
CA THR A 361 1.37 -24.60 -13.22
C THR A 361 2.50 -24.12 -14.13
N ASP A 362 2.23 -23.09 -14.92
CA ASP A 362 3.15 -22.42 -15.84
C ASP A 362 3.63 -23.26 -17.06
N ASP A 363 3.72 -24.59 -16.93
CA ASP A 363 4.11 -25.56 -17.99
C ASP A 363 3.78 -27.01 -17.55
N LEU A 364 4.15 -28.02 -18.35
CA LEU A 364 3.93 -29.44 -18.06
C LEU A 364 5.19 -30.29 -18.35
N ILE A 365 5.96 -30.61 -17.31
CA ILE A 365 7.15 -31.47 -17.42
C ILE A 365 6.98 -32.88 -16.84
N GLY A 366 5.80 -33.19 -16.29
CA GLY A 366 5.50 -34.51 -15.72
C GLY A 366 6.02 -34.65 -14.29
N TYR A 367 6.56 -35.83 -13.94
CA TYR A 367 7.01 -36.09 -12.57
C TYR A 367 8.39 -35.53 -12.30
N VAL A 368 8.57 -35.05 -11.07
CA VAL A 368 9.88 -34.77 -10.47
C VAL A 368 10.09 -35.78 -9.33
N PRO A 369 10.69 -36.95 -9.65
CA PRO A 369 10.87 -38.05 -8.71
C PRO A 369 12.07 -37.85 -7.79
N ASP A 370 12.15 -38.66 -6.73
CA ASP A 370 13.37 -38.80 -5.95
C ASP A 370 14.43 -39.66 -6.68
N PRO A 371 15.70 -39.64 -6.25
CA PRO A 371 16.75 -40.42 -6.91
C PRO A 371 16.49 -41.94 -6.89
N LYS A 372 15.78 -42.45 -5.88
CA LYS A 372 15.52 -43.88 -5.75
C LYS A 372 14.56 -44.37 -6.82
N ALA A 373 13.50 -43.61 -7.10
CA ALA A 373 12.57 -43.90 -8.19
C ALA A 373 13.27 -43.92 -9.57
N TYR A 374 14.32 -43.11 -9.74
CA TYR A 374 15.17 -43.15 -10.94
C TYR A 374 16.03 -44.42 -11.03
N GLU A 375 16.64 -44.83 -9.91
CA GLU A 375 17.48 -46.03 -9.80
C GLU A 375 16.67 -47.32 -9.99
N THR A 376 15.50 -47.42 -9.37
CA THR A 376 14.59 -48.57 -9.46
C THR A 376 13.82 -48.63 -10.77
N GLY A 377 13.87 -47.54 -11.56
CA GLY A 377 13.24 -47.44 -12.87
C GLY A 377 11.72 -47.36 -12.82
N GLU A 378 11.21 -46.60 -11.85
CA GLU A 378 9.78 -46.39 -11.66
C GLU A 378 9.13 -45.66 -12.84
N TYR A 379 7.81 -45.82 -12.91
CA TYR A 379 6.96 -45.22 -13.93
C TYR A 379 7.14 -43.70 -14.03
N SER A 380 7.16 -43.02 -12.89
CA SER A 380 7.35 -41.56 -12.77
C SER A 380 8.65 -41.09 -13.41
N ALA A 381 9.75 -41.81 -13.21
CA ALA A 381 11.07 -41.40 -13.64
C ALA A 381 11.37 -41.75 -15.12
N LEU A 382 10.89 -42.90 -15.61
CA LEU A 382 11.34 -43.43 -16.91
C LEU A 382 10.25 -43.52 -17.97
N VAL A 383 8.99 -43.62 -17.56
CA VAL A 383 7.87 -43.82 -18.49
C VAL A 383 7.23 -42.47 -18.80
N VAL A 384 7.02 -41.60 -17.81
CA VAL A 384 6.33 -40.32 -18.00
C VAL A 384 7.09 -39.32 -18.88
N PRO A 385 8.43 -39.14 -18.76
CA PRO A 385 9.13 -38.25 -19.68
C PRO A 385 8.89 -38.64 -21.15
N LYS A 386 8.83 -39.94 -21.46
CA LYS A 386 8.54 -40.44 -22.81
C LYS A 386 7.11 -40.15 -23.27
N ILE A 387 6.14 -40.16 -22.36
CA ILE A 387 4.75 -39.76 -22.66
C ILE A 387 4.70 -38.29 -23.10
N LEU A 388 5.55 -37.47 -22.50
CA LEU A 388 5.66 -36.04 -22.79
C LEU A 388 6.66 -35.73 -23.91
N ASP A 389 7.14 -36.75 -24.63
CA ASP A 389 8.19 -36.60 -25.63
C ASP A 389 9.41 -35.83 -25.08
N LEU A 390 9.88 -36.21 -23.88
CA LEU A 390 11.07 -35.69 -23.22
C LEU A 390 12.04 -36.84 -22.88
N PRO A 391 13.37 -36.60 -22.96
CA PRO A 391 14.34 -37.47 -22.31
C PRO A 391 14.09 -37.55 -20.80
N PRO A 392 14.44 -38.67 -20.15
CA PRO A 392 14.38 -38.76 -18.68
C PRO A 392 15.23 -37.65 -18.05
N PHE A 393 14.79 -37.14 -16.89
CA PHE A 393 15.58 -36.18 -16.13
C PHE A 393 16.68 -36.87 -15.32
N LYS A 394 17.76 -36.15 -14.99
CA LYS A 394 18.80 -36.66 -14.09
C LYS A 394 18.24 -36.91 -12.67
N PRO A 395 18.82 -37.85 -11.89
CA PRO A 395 18.32 -38.19 -10.55
C PRO A 395 18.22 -37.01 -9.56
N ASP A 396 18.98 -35.95 -9.78
CA ASP A 396 19.03 -34.76 -8.93
C ASP A 396 18.02 -33.66 -9.32
N VAL A 397 17.14 -33.90 -10.31
CA VAL A 397 16.14 -32.94 -10.81
C VAL A 397 15.29 -32.33 -9.69
N GLY A 398 14.85 -33.12 -8.72
CA GLY A 398 14.01 -32.63 -7.63
C GLY A 398 14.74 -31.73 -6.65
N ARG A 399 16.01 -32.01 -6.35
CA ARG A 399 16.84 -31.13 -5.51
C ARG A 399 17.09 -29.79 -6.19
N ARG A 400 17.25 -29.79 -7.51
CA ARG A 400 17.42 -28.54 -8.29
C ARG A 400 16.15 -27.72 -8.33
N LEU A 401 14.99 -28.35 -8.55
CA LEU A 401 13.70 -27.64 -8.52
C LEU A 401 13.43 -27.05 -7.13
N GLN A 402 13.71 -27.80 -6.06
CA GLN A 402 13.65 -27.30 -4.69
C GLN A 402 14.53 -26.05 -4.51
N ALA A 403 15.79 -26.09 -4.96
CA ALA A 403 16.68 -24.94 -4.85
C ALA A 403 16.15 -23.70 -5.59
N THR A 404 15.67 -23.87 -6.83
CA THR A 404 15.04 -22.79 -7.61
C THR A 404 13.82 -22.20 -6.91
N ALA A 405 12.96 -23.05 -6.33
CA ALA A 405 11.80 -22.62 -5.55
C ALA A 405 12.21 -21.80 -4.31
N ILE A 406 13.20 -22.27 -3.55
CA ILE A 406 13.71 -21.54 -2.37
C ILE A 406 14.35 -20.20 -2.75
N ASP A 407 15.08 -20.13 -3.86
CA ASP A 407 15.68 -18.87 -4.33
C ASP A 407 14.61 -17.86 -4.78
N LEU A 408 13.52 -18.33 -5.40
CA LEU A 408 12.36 -17.49 -5.70
C LEU A 408 11.70 -16.96 -4.42
N LEU A 409 11.49 -17.83 -3.43
CA LEU A 409 10.88 -17.44 -2.16
C LEU A 409 11.74 -16.44 -1.38
N LYS A 410 13.07 -16.59 -1.39
CA LYS A 410 13.98 -15.60 -0.77
C LYS A 410 13.87 -14.22 -1.40
N ARG A 411 13.77 -14.15 -2.74
CA ARG A 411 13.57 -12.89 -3.48
C ARG A 411 12.25 -12.17 -3.18
N LEU A 412 11.27 -12.84 -2.56
CA LEU A 412 10.01 -12.22 -2.12
C LEU A 412 10.08 -11.64 -0.70
N LYS A 413 11.15 -11.95 0.04
CA LYS A 413 11.36 -11.50 1.41
C LYS A 413 12.19 -10.22 1.48
N ASP A 414 13.18 -10.10 0.61
CA ASP A 414 13.93 -8.89 0.33
C ASP A 414 13.10 -7.95 -0.54
#